data_AF-A0A0G4NFS0-F1
#
_entry.id   AF-A0A0G4NFS0-F1
#
_cell.length_a   1.000
_cell.length_b   1.000
_cell.length_c   1.000
_cell.angle_alpha   90.00
_cell.angle_beta   90.00
_cell.angle_gamma   90.00
#
_symmetry.space_group_name_H-M   'P 1'
#
loop_
_entity.id
_entity.type
_entity.pdbx_description
1 polymer ?
#
loop_
_entity_poly.entity_id
_entity_poly.type
_entity_poly.pdbx_seq_one_letter_code
_entity_poly.pdbx_strand_id
1 'polypeptide(L)'
;TANGRDSSSNPSYYVFNNCNIAAASGNSVSAGAYYLGRPWGAYSRVVFQKTTISSVINSAGWSVWNTGDEMTSNVAYGEYQNTGAGASGTRASFSKALSSAVSISTILTSSYASKGPSGAEMLASHKLAQEIIARNNDPEPVLDFEELNLLEHYVKDPSRAKEILNSKGYADEA
;
A
#
# COMPACT_ATOMS: atom_id res chain seq x y z
N THR A 1 -9.18 -8.99 8.67
CA THR A 1 -9.81 -7.93 7.85
C THR A 1 -11.32 -8.07 7.86
N ALA A 2 -12.06 -7.02 7.51
CA ALA A 2 -13.52 -7.04 7.36
C ALA A 2 -13.93 -6.10 6.21
N ASN A 3 -13.85 -6.60 4.97
CA ASN A 3 -14.13 -5.77 3.80
C ASN A 3 -15.65 -5.69 3.57
N GLY A 4 -16.18 -4.47 3.52
CA GLY A 4 -17.61 -4.14 3.45
C GLY A 4 -18.18 -4.02 2.04
N ARG A 5 -17.57 -4.70 1.05
CA ARG A 5 -18.05 -4.63 -0.34
C ARG A 5 -19.45 -5.24 -0.44
N ASP A 6 -20.40 -4.42 -0.87
CA ASP A 6 -21.84 -4.63 -0.82
C ASP A 6 -22.45 -5.18 -2.12
N SER A 7 -21.75 -5.04 -3.24
CA SER A 7 -22.27 -5.40 -4.56
C SER A 7 -21.16 -5.85 -5.52
N SER A 8 -21.56 -6.53 -6.60
CA SER A 8 -20.65 -6.96 -7.66
C SER A 8 -20.08 -5.82 -8.50
N SER A 9 -20.74 -4.65 -8.55
CA SER A 9 -20.30 -3.46 -9.28
C SER A 9 -19.37 -2.57 -8.47
N ASN A 10 -19.39 -2.66 -7.14
CA ASN A 10 -18.48 -1.91 -6.27
C ASN A 10 -17.02 -2.32 -6.56
N PRO A 11 -16.10 -1.39 -6.89
CA PRO A 11 -14.73 -1.73 -7.27
C PRO A 11 -13.81 -2.05 -6.07
N SER A 12 -14.28 -1.92 -4.82
CA SER A 12 -13.46 -2.14 -3.62
C SER A 12 -12.71 -3.48 -3.63
N TYR A 13 -11.44 -3.47 -3.25
CA TYR A 13 -10.59 -4.66 -3.18
C TYR A 13 -9.43 -4.40 -2.22
N TYR A 14 -9.27 -5.25 -1.19
CA TYR A 14 -8.05 -5.27 -0.40
C TYR A 14 -7.05 -6.29 -0.95
N VAL A 15 -5.82 -5.85 -1.22
CA VAL A 15 -4.71 -6.73 -1.58
C VAL A 15 -3.52 -6.41 -0.66
N PHE A 16 -3.12 -7.39 0.14
CA PHE A 16 -1.91 -7.34 0.95
C PHE A 16 -0.82 -8.04 0.16
N ASN A 17 0.15 -7.27 -0.36
CA ASN A 17 1.22 -7.77 -1.20
C ASN A 17 2.57 -7.51 -0.53
N ASN A 18 3.39 -8.55 -0.36
CA ASN A 18 4.72 -8.44 0.27
C ASN A 18 4.67 -7.87 1.70
N CYS A 19 3.66 -8.28 2.48
CA CYS A 19 3.51 -7.88 3.88
C CYS A 19 4.14 -8.89 4.85
N ASN A 20 4.16 -8.55 6.14
CA ASN A 20 4.44 -9.47 7.25
C ASN A 20 3.27 -9.43 8.24
N ILE A 21 2.62 -10.57 8.45
CA ILE A 21 1.49 -10.75 9.39
C ILE A 21 2.01 -11.53 10.61
N ALA A 22 2.12 -10.84 11.74
CA ALA A 22 2.58 -11.42 12.99
C ALA A 22 1.98 -10.70 14.21
N ALA A 23 2.13 -11.30 15.39
CA ALA A 23 1.88 -10.61 16.64
C ALA A 23 2.84 -9.43 16.80
N ALA A 24 2.38 -8.38 17.48
CA ALA A 24 3.25 -7.26 17.84
C ALA A 24 4.39 -7.76 18.75
N SER A 25 5.57 -7.15 18.63
CA SER A 25 6.73 -7.49 19.45
C SER A 25 6.39 -7.44 20.94
N GLY A 26 6.94 -8.38 21.71
CA GLY A 26 6.66 -8.52 23.14
C GLY A 26 5.31 -9.17 23.48
N ASN A 27 4.47 -9.50 22.51
CA ASN A 27 3.19 -10.16 22.75
C ASN A 27 3.27 -11.66 22.43
N SER A 28 2.83 -12.49 23.39
CA SER A 28 2.64 -13.92 23.18
C SER A 28 1.22 -14.18 22.71
N VAL A 29 1.07 -14.64 21.47
CA VAL A 29 -0.22 -14.99 20.87
C VAL A 29 -0.21 -16.47 20.52
N SER A 30 -1.22 -17.21 20.98
CA SER A 30 -1.37 -18.62 20.65
C SER A 30 -1.48 -18.84 19.15
N ALA A 31 -0.94 -19.96 18.67
CA ALA A 31 -1.11 -20.34 17.28
C ALA A 31 -2.61 -20.46 16.95
N GLY A 32 -3.01 -19.91 15.81
CA GLY A 32 -4.38 -19.97 15.34
C GLY A 32 -5.40 -19.05 16.01
N ALA A 33 -4.95 -18.06 16.79
CA ALA A 33 -5.82 -17.13 17.51
C ALA A 33 -6.63 -16.18 16.60
N TYR A 34 -6.15 -15.90 15.37
CA TYR A 34 -6.73 -14.90 14.48
C TYR A 34 -7.08 -15.45 13.10
N TYR A 35 -7.91 -14.70 12.36
CA TYR A 35 -8.26 -14.99 10.97
C TYR A 35 -7.77 -13.85 10.06
N LEU A 36 -7.41 -14.19 8.82
CA LEU A 36 -7.08 -13.24 7.74
C LEU A 36 -8.25 -12.27 7.48
N GLY A 37 -9.49 -12.76 7.59
CA GLY A 37 -10.67 -11.92 7.58
C GLY A 37 -11.99 -12.66 7.65
N ARG A 38 -13.05 -11.85 7.64
CA ARG A 38 -14.46 -12.25 7.57
C ARG A 38 -15.26 -11.25 6.72
N PRO A 39 -16.33 -11.68 6.04
CA PRO A 39 -17.08 -10.80 5.16
C PRO A 39 -17.97 -9.85 5.96
N TRP A 40 -17.76 -8.54 5.84
CA TRP A 40 -18.72 -7.57 6.39
C TRP A 40 -19.81 -7.23 5.37
N GLY A 41 -19.47 -7.26 4.07
CA GLY A 41 -20.44 -7.18 2.98
C GLY A 41 -20.53 -8.50 2.22
N ALA A 42 -21.71 -8.79 1.65
CA ALA A 42 -21.99 -10.05 0.95
C ALA A 42 -21.09 -10.31 -0.27
N TYR A 43 -20.41 -9.28 -0.78
CA TYR A 43 -19.48 -9.35 -1.91
C TYR A 43 -18.02 -9.06 -1.51
N SER A 44 -17.69 -9.27 -0.23
CA SER A 44 -16.37 -8.99 0.36
C SER A 44 -15.22 -9.58 -0.46
N ARG A 45 -14.15 -8.79 -0.64
CA ARG A 45 -13.06 -9.15 -1.55
C ARG A 45 -11.69 -8.78 -0.98
N VAL A 46 -10.87 -9.79 -0.68
CA VAL A 46 -9.58 -9.66 0.01
C VAL A 46 -8.58 -10.70 -0.52
N VAL A 47 -7.35 -10.29 -0.80
CA VAL A 47 -6.25 -11.18 -1.15
C VAL A 47 -5.01 -10.92 -0.29
N PHE A 48 -4.36 -11.99 0.15
CA PHE A 48 -3.01 -11.97 0.69
C PHE A 48 -2.07 -12.66 -0.29
N GLN A 49 -1.05 -11.96 -0.77
CA GLN A 49 -0.11 -12.50 -1.75
C GLN A 49 1.32 -12.16 -1.41
N LYS A 50 2.24 -13.11 -1.65
CA LYS A 50 3.68 -12.98 -1.39
C LYS A 50 3.98 -12.49 0.03
N THR A 51 3.11 -12.83 0.98
CA THR A 51 3.11 -12.29 2.33
C THR A 51 3.58 -13.36 3.30
N THR A 52 4.45 -12.99 4.24
CA THR A 52 4.86 -13.88 5.34
C THR A 52 3.79 -13.85 6.42
N ILE A 53 3.30 -15.01 6.82
CA ILE A 53 2.21 -15.19 7.79
C ILE A 53 2.71 -16.10 8.92
N SER A 54 2.81 -15.55 10.13
CA SER A 54 3.22 -16.32 11.31
C SER A 54 2.10 -17.26 11.79
N SER A 55 2.41 -18.11 12.76
CA SER A 55 1.49 -19.12 13.30
C SER A 55 0.23 -18.55 13.96
N VAL A 56 0.11 -17.23 14.13
CA VAL A 56 -1.05 -16.58 14.76
C VAL A 56 -2.36 -16.75 13.98
N ILE A 57 -2.27 -17.10 12.68
CA ILE A 57 -3.45 -17.31 11.83
C ILE A 57 -3.98 -18.74 11.96
N ASN A 58 -5.30 -18.84 12.14
CA ASN A 58 -6.05 -20.09 12.25
C ASN A 58 -5.89 -20.94 10.99
N SER A 59 -5.89 -22.26 11.12
CA SER A 59 -5.75 -23.17 9.97
C SER A 59 -6.87 -22.99 8.93
N ALA A 60 -8.07 -22.58 9.36
CA ALA A 60 -9.16 -22.21 8.46
C ALA A 60 -8.89 -20.91 7.68
N GLY A 61 -7.97 -20.06 8.13
CA GLY A 61 -7.56 -18.82 7.48
C GLY A 61 -8.61 -17.72 7.57
N TRP A 62 -9.85 -18.01 7.21
CA TRP A 62 -10.98 -17.10 7.10
C TRP A 62 -12.13 -17.58 7.97
N SER A 63 -12.90 -16.65 8.52
CA SER A 63 -14.12 -16.96 9.26
C SER A 63 -15.35 -16.42 8.53
N VAL A 64 -16.50 -17.03 8.80
CA VAL A 64 -17.80 -16.49 8.40
C VAL A 64 -18.06 -15.17 9.14
N TRP A 65 -19.02 -14.38 8.67
CA TRP A 65 -19.41 -13.17 9.40
C TRP A 65 -19.96 -13.52 10.78
N ASN A 66 -21.09 -14.23 10.81
CA ASN A 66 -21.71 -14.82 11.99
C ASN A 66 -22.40 -16.16 11.62
N THR A 67 -22.65 -17.01 12.60
CA THR A 67 -23.48 -18.21 12.41
C THR A 67 -24.92 -17.83 12.10
N GLY A 68 -25.49 -18.40 11.03
CA GLY A 68 -26.83 -18.06 10.53
C GLY A 68 -26.87 -16.83 9.62
N ASP A 69 -25.74 -16.15 9.44
CA ASP A 69 -25.55 -15.05 8.49
C ASP A 69 -24.09 -15.08 8.01
N GLU A 70 -23.72 -16.13 7.29
CA GLU A 70 -22.34 -16.43 7.00
C GLU A 70 -21.72 -15.43 6.00
N MET A 71 -22.55 -14.89 5.10
CA MET A 71 -22.19 -13.96 4.03
C MET A 71 -21.06 -14.45 3.10
N THR A 72 -21.01 -15.75 2.78
CA THR A 72 -19.88 -16.36 2.05
C THR A 72 -20.14 -16.66 0.57
N SER A 73 -21.38 -16.58 0.08
CA SER A 73 -21.74 -17.07 -1.27
C SER A 73 -21.07 -16.31 -2.42
N ASN A 74 -20.80 -15.01 -2.25
CA ASN A 74 -20.27 -14.14 -3.32
C ASN A 74 -18.92 -13.51 -2.97
N VAL A 75 -18.24 -14.00 -1.93
CA VAL A 75 -16.95 -13.46 -1.51
C VAL A 75 -15.83 -13.89 -2.45
N ALA A 76 -14.80 -13.08 -2.53
CA ALA A 76 -13.58 -13.38 -3.28
C ALA A 76 -12.38 -13.27 -2.34
N TYR A 77 -12.11 -14.35 -1.62
CA TYR A 77 -10.96 -14.49 -0.72
C TYR A 77 -9.89 -15.36 -1.35
N GLY A 78 -8.66 -14.84 -1.40
CA GLY A 78 -7.58 -15.51 -2.09
C GLY A 78 -6.23 -15.41 -1.38
N GLU A 79 -5.43 -16.44 -1.54
CA GLU A 79 -4.04 -16.49 -1.09
C GLU A 79 -3.11 -16.89 -2.24
N TYR A 80 -1.96 -16.22 -2.39
CA TYR A 80 -1.00 -16.53 -3.46
C TYR A 80 0.44 -16.47 -2.96
N GLN A 81 1.18 -17.58 -3.04
CA GLN A 81 2.61 -17.64 -2.68
C GLN A 81 2.95 -17.00 -1.32
N ASN A 82 2.06 -17.16 -0.34
CA ASN A 82 2.36 -16.76 1.04
C ASN A 82 3.32 -17.78 1.68
N THR A 83 4.10 -17.33 2.67
CA THR A 83 5.09 -18.15 3.36
C THR A 83 4.92 -18.05 4.88
N GLY A 84 5.59 -18.92 5.64
CA GLY A 84 5.51 -18.96 7.10
C GLY A 84 4.45 -19.92 7.63
N ALA A 85 4.47 -20.16 8.94
CA ALA A 85 3.69 -21.22 9.58
C ALA A 85 2.17 -21.03 9.48
N GLY A 86 1.68 -19.80 9.33
CA GLY A 86 0.25 -19.51 9.14
C GLY A 86 -0.20 -19.45 7.69
N ALA A 87 0.72 -19.61 6.73
CA ALA A 87 0.39 -19.55 5.29
C ALA A 87 -0.23 -20.85 4.74
N SER A 88 -0.35 -21.89 5.57
CA SER A 88 -1.01 -23.15 5.23
C SER A 88 -2.05 -23.54 6.26
N GLY A 89 -2.92 -24.50 5.90
CA GLY A 89 -3.99 -25.01 6.76
C GLY A 89 -5.15 -25.56 5.92
N THR A 90 -6.21 -26.00 6.57
CA THR A 90 -7.41 -26.55 5.91
C THR A 90 -8.05 -25.54 4.96
N ARG A 91 -8.01 -24.26 5.33
CA ARG A 91 -8.68 -23.14 4.66
C ARG A 91 -10.20 -23.28 4.55
N ALA A 92 -10.89 -22.16 4.69
CA ALA A 92 -12.33 -22.13 4.55
C ALA A 92 -12.74 -22.46 3.11
N SER A 93 -13.83 -23.21 2.93
CA SER A 93 -14.29 -23.68 1.61
C SER A 93 -14.65 -22.54 0.63
N PHE A 94 -14.94 -21.35 1.15
CA PHE A 94 -15.21 -20.14 0.37
C PHE A 94 -13.95 -19.32 0.02
N SER A 95 -12.76 -19.79 0.39
CA SER A 95 -11.49 -19.19 0.01
C SER A 95 -10.78 -20.00 -1.08
N LYS A 96 -9.85 -19.37 -1.80
CA LYS A 96 -9.14 -20.00 -2.92
C LYS A 96 -7.63 -19.82 -2.81
N ALA A 97 -6.88 -20.89 -3.06
CA ALA A 97 -5.48 -20.76 -3.47
C ALA A 97 -5.46 -20.23 -4.91
N LEU A 98 -4.84 -19.08 -5.14
CA LEU A 98 -4.77 -18.48 -6.46
C LEU A 98 -3.61 -19.09 -7.26
N SER A 99 -3.75 -19.13 -8.58
CA SER A 99 -2.69 -19.57 -9.50
C SER A 99 -1.75 -18.44 -9.92
N SER A 100 -2.14 -17.18 -9.71
CA SER A 100 -1.34 -15.99 -10.00
C SER A 100 -1.65 -14.87 -9.01
N ALA A 101 -0.70 -13.94 -8.86
CA ALA A 101 -0.90 -12.73 -8.09
C ALA A 101 -1.93 -11.80 -8.76
N VAL A 102 -2.70 -11.08 -7.96
CA VAL A 102 -3.53 -9.98 -8.43
C VAL A 102 -2.62 -8.81 -8.84
N SER A 103 -2.82 -8.30 -10.05
CA SER A 103 -2.08 -7.15 -10.56
C SER A 103 -2.54 -5.86 -9.89
N ILE A 104 -1.60 -4.94 -9.64
CA ILE A 104 -1.90 -3.60 -9.13
C ILE A 104 -2.87 -2.84 -10.06
N SER A 105 -2.80 -3.07 -11.37
CA SER A 105 -3.69 -2.45 -12.35
C SER A 105 -5.15 -2.92 -12.22
N THR A 106 -5.41 -4.08 -11.60
CA THR A 106 -6.76 -4.53 -11.25
C THR A 106 -7.36 -3.69 -10.12
N ILE A 107 -6.51 -3.14 -9.26
CA ILE A 107 -6.91 -2.41 -8.04
C ILE A 107 -6.96 -0.90 -8.32
N LEU A 108 -5.92 -0.38 -8.95
CA LEU A 108 -5.71 1.05 -9.16
C LEU A 108 -5.92 1.49 -10.62
N THR A 109 -6.48 0.61 -11.46
CA THR A 109 -6.63 0.76 -12.92
C THR A 109 -5.30 0.73 -13.69
N SER A 110 -5.34 0.61 -15.02
CA SER A 110 -4.14 0.68 -15.87
C SER A 110 -3.41 2.02 -15.78
N SER A 111 -4.13 3.09 -15.41
CA SER A 111 -3.57 4.43 -15.24
C SER A 111 -2.94 4.69 -13.86
N TYR A 112 -2.78 3.67 -13.01
CA TYR A 112 -2.27 3.87 -11.65
C TYR A 112 -0.90 4.56 -11.61
N ALA A 113 -0.03 4.26 -12.59
CA ALA A 113 1.29 4.87 -12.72
C ALA A 113 1.23 6.37 -13.07
N SER A 114 0.10 6.85 -13.59
CA SER A 114 -0.12 8.25 -14.00
C SER A 114 -1.21 8.95 -13.18
N LYS A 115 -1.77 8.32 -12.14
CA LYS A 115 -2.87 8.84 -11.31
C LYS A 115 -2.48 9.22 -9.87
N GLY A 116 -1.19 9.21 -9.54
CA GLY A 116 -0.67 9.94 -8.38
C GLY A 116 -0.18 11.33 -8.81
N PRO A 117 0.01 12.28 -7.87
CA PRO A 117 0.85 13.43 -8.18
C PRO A 117 2.17 12.89 -8.73
N SER A 118 2.55 13.34 -9.91
CA SER A 118 3.88 13.12 -10.45
C SER A 118 4.93 13.48 -9.39
N GLY A 119 6.15 12.94 -9.50
CA GLY A 119 7.25 13.41 -8.65
C GLY A 119 7.33 14.94 -8.64
N ALA A 120 7.08 15.57 -9.80
CA ALA A 120 6.93 17.01 -9.95
C ALA A 120 5.81 17.63 -9.10
N GLU A 121 4.60 17.07 -9.07
CA GLU A 121 3.51 17.55 -8.23
C GLU A 121 3.74 17.29 -6.73
N MET A 122 4.43 16.20 -6.37
CA MET A 122 4.83 15.91 -4.99
C MET A 122 5.93 16.86 -4.49
N LEU A 123 6.82 17.30 -5.38
CA LEU A 123 7.87 18.27 -5.10
C LEU A 123 7.33 19.71 -5.14
N ALA A 124 6.42 20.04 -6.05
CA ALA A 124 5.75 21.34 -6.08
C ALA A 124 4.84 21.56 -4.86
N SER A 125 4.33 20.48 -4.25
CA SER A 125 3.55 20.52 -2.99
C SER A 125 4.39 20.24 -1.74
N HIS A 126 5.72 20.09 -1.86
CA HIS A 126 6.61 19.92 -0.71
C HIS A 126 6.67 21.22 0.10
N LYS A 127 5.90 21.25 1.19
CA LYS A 127 5.90 22.35 2.16
C LYS A 127 7.29 22.74 2.62
N LEU A 128 8.21 21.78 2.75
CA LEU A 128 9.58 22.03 3.19
C LEU A 128 10.38 22.90 2.20
N ALA A 129 10.28 22.65 0.89
CA ALA A 129 10.98 23.46 -0.11
C ALA A 129 10.42 24.89 -0.16
N GLN A 130 9.10 25.03 -0.06
CA GLN A 130 8.44 26.33 0.01
C GLN A 130 8.76 27.08 1.32
N GLU A 131 8.84 26.37 2.45
CA GLU A 131 9.20 26.93 3.76
C GLU A 131 10.67 27.39 3.80
N ILE A 132 11.60 26.65 3.19
CA ILE A 132 13.00 27.05 3.06
C ILE A 132 13.13 28.33 2.23
N ILE A 133 12.44 28.42 1.09
CA ILE A 133 12.40 29.63 0.26
C ILE A 133 11.83 30.82 1.05
N ALA A 134 10.67 30.61 1.71
CA ALA A 134 9.99 31.67 2.46
C ALA A 134 10.81 32.21 3.64
N ARG A 135 11.69 31.39 4.21
CA ARG A 135 12.53 31.71 5.37
C ARG A 135 13.94 32.17 5.01
N ASN A 136 14.31 32.25 3.74
CA ASN A 136 15.66 32.67 3.35
C ASN A 136 15.95 34.16 3.59
N ASN A 137 14.98 34.93 4.06
CA ASN A 137 15.17 36.30 4.56
C ASN A 137 15.36 36.37 6.10
N ASP A 138 15.37 35.22 6.79
CA ASP A 138 15.70 35.15 8.22
C ASP A 138 17.17 35.60 8.45
N PRO A 139 17.55 36.04 9.66
CA PRO A 139 18.90 36.56 9.96
C PRO A 139 20.06 35.60 9.66
N GLU A 140 19.76 34.32 9.49
CA GLU A 140 20.69 33.24 9.15
C GLU A 140 20.08 32.40 8.02
N PRO A 141 20.23 32.83 6.75
CA PRO A 141 19.74 32.06 5.62
C PRO A 141 20.46 30.71 5.53
N VAL A 142 19.68 29.64 5.31
CA VAL A 142 20.20 28.27 5.22
C VAL A 142 20.82 28.00 3.85
N LEU A 143 20.37 28.72 2.82
CA LEU A 143 20.85 28.59 1.45
C LEU A 143 21.52 29.88 0.99
N ASP A 144 22.61 29.74 0.23
CA ASP A 144 23.16 30.88 -0.49
C ASP A 144 22.26 31.29 -1.67
N PHE A 145 22.63 32.39 -2.34
CA PHE A 145 21.84 32.94 -3.45
C PHE A 145 21.71 31.98 -4.63
N GLU A 146 22.75 31.18 -4.93
CA GLU A 146 22.72 30.25 -6.05
C GLU A 146 21.87 29.02 -5.73
N GLU A 147 22.00 28.50 -4.50
CA GLU A 147 21.20 27.39 -3.98
C GLU A 147 19.71 27.74 -3.89
N LEU A 148 19.38 28.94 -3.41
CA LEU A 148 18.00 29.44 -3.34
C LEU A 148 17.39 29.55 -4.74
N ASN A 149 18.11 30.15 -5.69
CA ASN A 149 17.64 30.33 -7.05
C ASN A 149 17.45 28.98 -7.78
N LEU A 150 18.31 27.99 -7.48
CA LEU A 150 18.17 26.63 -7.97
C LEU A 150 16.88 25.98 -7.44
N LEU A 151 16.63 26.09 -6.13
CA LEU A 151 15.45 25.55 -5.48
C LEU A 151 14.17 26.24 -5.97
N GLU A 152 14.17 27.57 -6.16
CA GLU A 152 13.05 28.33 -6.70
C GLU A 152 12.69 27.91 -8.13
N HIS A 153 13.69 27.75 -9.01
CA HIS A 153 13.47 27.27 -10.37
C HIS A 153 12.98 25.81 -10.40
N TYR A 154 13.53 24.97 -9.54
CA TYR A 154 13.10 23.58 -9.38
C TYR A 154 11.64 23.49 -8.92
N VAL A 155 11.24 24.28 -7.92
CA VAL A 155 9.85 24.32 -7.42
C VAL A 155 8.89 24.87 -8.49
N LYS A 156 9.33 25.82 -9.31
CA LYS A 156 8.53 26.43 -10.38
C LYS A 156 8.34 25.53 -11.59
N ASP A 157 9.35 24.74 -11.97
CA ASP A 157 9.27 23.76 -13.06
C ASP A 157 10.09 22.49 -12.75
N PRO A 158 9.51 21.56 -11.97
CA PRO A 158 10.23 20.34 -11.58
C PRO A 158 10.49 19.38 -12.76
N SER A 159 9.81 19.56 -13.90
CA SER A 159 9.99 18.71 -15.08
C SER A 159 11.38 18.87 -15.72
N ARG A 160 12.02 20.03 -15.49
CA ARG A 160 13.38 20.34 -15.94
C ARG A 160 14.44 20.11 -14.88
N ALA A 161 14.07 19.56 -13.72
CA ALA A 161 14.97 19.25 -12.60
C ALA A 161 16.32 18.66 -13.04
N LYS A 162 16.28 17.61 -13.86
CA LYS A 162 17.48 16.91 -14.33
C LYS A 162 18.33 17.77 -15.27
N GLU A 163 17.70 18.55 -16.14
CA GLU A 163 18.39 19.50 -17.02
C GLU A 163 19.06 20.62 -16.21
N ILE A 164 18.36 21.15 -15.21
CA ILE A 164 18.82 22.21 -14.31
C ILE A 164 20.02 21.73 -13.49
N LEU A 165 19.94 20.57 -12.85
CA LEU A 165 21.03 19.98 -12.07
C LEU A 165 22.26 19.69 -12.95
N ASN A 166 22.05 19.12 -14.13
CA ASN A 166 23.12 18.85 -15.09
C ASN A 166 23.80 20.14 -15.57
N SER A 167 23.04 21.20 -15.84
CA SER A 167 23.58 22.50 -16.27
C SER A 167 24.48 23.17 -15.22
N LYS A 168 24.34 22.75 -13.95
CA LYS A 168 25.09 23.25 -12.80
C LYS A 168 26.19 22.30 -12.33
N GLY A 169 26.38 21.16 -13.01
CA GLY A 169 27.43 20.18 -12.67
C GLY A 169 27.07 19.19 -11.56
N TYR A 170 25.80 19.15 -11.13
CA TYR A 170 25.30 18.23 -10.09
C TYR A 170 24.73 16.92 -10.68
N ALA A 171 25.34 16.42 -11.76
CA ALA A 171 24.78 15.33 -12.58
C ALA A 171 24.70 13.96 -11.87
N ASP A 172 25.43 13.79 -10.76
CA ASP A 172 25.59 12.52 -10.04
C ASP A 172 24.66 12.37 -8.80
N GLU A 173 23.82 13.37 -8.51
CA GLU A 173 22.92 13.37 -7.34
C GLU A 173 21.43 13.13 -7.68
N ALA A 174 21.12 12.72 -8.93
CA ALA A 174 19.75 12.53 -9.44
C ALA A 174 19.23 11.09 -9.37
#